data_AF-K2DZ57-F1
#
_entry.id   AF-K2DZ57-F1
#
_cell.length_a   1.000
_cell.length_b   1.000
_cell.length_c   1.000
_cell.angle_alpha   90.00
_cell.angle_beta   90.00
_cell.angle_gamma   90.00
#
_symmetry.space_group_name_H-M   'P 1'
#
loop_
_entity.id
_entity.type
_entity.pdbx_description
1 polymer ?
#
loop_
_entity_poly.entity_id
_entity_poly.type
_entity_poly.pdbx_seq_one_letter_code
_entity_poly.pdbx_strand_id
1 'polypeptide(L)'
;MINLKKLAAFALIFSLLLGFIMAPDAYAAKKKKKISDEEITQITTTINTLMKKVYGSALFSPKDNEDLIDIKLQLDDVLLGNPNAMDFAQLYYKTGFIYRAREYKEEAIECFQTVLDNFPDSPYSAKAVSELKKMGVKITSPDEESLEE
;
A
#
# COMPACT_ATOMS: atom_id res chain seq x y z
N MET A 1 47.68 16.52 40.60
CA MET A 1 48.11 15.20 40.06
C MET A 1 46.87 14.43 39.61
N ILE A 2 46.58 14.42 38.31
CA ILE A 2 45.46 13.65 37.77
C ILE A 2 45.91 12.18 37.67
N ASN A 3 45.12 11.29 38.24
CA ASN A 3 45.46 9.87 38.39
C ASN A 3 45.33 9.17 37.02
N LEU A 4 46.44 8.62 36.50
CA LEU A 4 46.53 8.04 35.14
C LEU A 4 45.46 6.96 34.87
N LYS A 5 45.03 6.23 35.91
CA LYS A 5 43.94 5.25 35.85
C LYS A 5 42.56 5.87 35.61
N LYS A 6 42.30 7.07 36.14
CA LYS A 6 41.06 7.83 35.91
C LYS A 6 41.00 8.44 34.51
N LEU A 7 42.16 8.78 33.94
CA LEU A 7 42.29 9.33 32.60
C LEU A 7 42.03 8.25 31.53
N ALA A 8 42.48 7.01 31.77
CA ALA A 8 42.18 5.86 30.93
C ALA A 8 40.69 5.46 30.94
N ALA A 9 40.04 5.51 32.11
CA ALA A 9 38.60 5.24 32.23
C ALA A 9 37.75 6.30 31.49
N PHE A 10 38.15 7.57 31.53
CA PHE A 10 37.47 8.65 30.82
C PHE A 10 37.63 8.53 29.29
N ALA A 11 38.81 8.10 28.82
CA ALA A 11 39.06 7.85 27.39
C ALA A 11 38.23 6.68 26.84
N LEU A 12 38.03 5.62 27.64
CA LEU A 12 37.19 4.48 27.26
C LEU A 12 35.70 4.87 27.14
N ILE A 13 35.19 5.68 28.08
CA ILE A 13 33.79 6.15 28.04
C ILE A 13 33.58 7.14 26.88
N PHE A 14 34.57 7.99 26.57
CA PHE A 14 34.51 8.90 25.43
C PHE A 14 34.55 8.16 24.07
N SER A 15 35.27 7.05 23.98
CA SER A 15 35.28 6.19 22.78
C SER A 15 33.95 5.48 22.53
N LEU A 16 33.15 5.19 23.56
CA LEU A 16 31.85 4.54 23.42
C LEU A 16 30.76 5.52 22.92
N LEU A 17 30.90 6.81 23.21
CA LEU A 17 29.97 7.86 22.79
C LEU A 17 30.19 8.33 21.34
N LEU A 18 31.37 8.12 20.78
CA LEU A 18 31.68 8.50 19.39
C LEU A 18 31.15 7.51 18.33
N GLY A 19 30.67 6.33 18.74
CA GLY A 19 30.10 5.34 17.83
C GLY A 19 28.70 5.65 17.29
N PHE A 20 28.07 6.74 17.72
CA PHE A 20 26.69 7.07 17.35
C PHE A 20 26.54 8.16 16.27
N ILE A 21 27.64 8.70 15.74
CA ILE A 21 27.59 9.75 14.72
C ILE A 21 28.35 9.29 13.49
N MET A 22 27.67 8.52 12.66
CA MET A 22 27.71 8.56 11.18
C MET A 22 27.05 7.28 10.67
N ALA A 23 25.73 7.20 10.84
CA ALA A 23 24.98 6.62 9.75
C ALA A 23 25.21 7.55 8.54
N PRO A 24 25.75 7.07 7.41
CA PRO A 24 25.74 7.87 6.20
C PRO A 24 24.29 8.27 5.95
N ASP A 25 24.10 9.56 5.67
CA ASP A 25 22.81 10.22 5.43
C ASP A 25 21.73 9.21 5.10
N ALA A 26 20.85 8.96 6.08
CA ALA A 26 19.67 8.13 5.93
C ALA A 26 19.11 8.43 4.55
N TYR A 27 19.21 7.41 3.67
CA TYR A 27 18.88 7.42 2.26
C TYR A 27 18.13 8.69 1.91
N ALA A 28 18.79 9.65 1.25
CA ALA A 28 18.10 10.75 0.62
C ALA A 28 17.00 10.12 -0.22
N ALA A 29 15.78 10.07 0.35
CA ALA A 29 14.60 9.58 -0.30
C ALA A 29 14.42 10.56 -1.42
N LYS A 30 14.94 10.20 -2.61
CA LYS A 30 14.77 10.98 -3.83
C LYS A 30 13.31 11.37 -3.82
N LYS A 31 13.01 12.68 -3.70
CA LYS A 31 11.64 13.19 -3.63
C LYS A 31 10.83 12.43 -4.65
N LYS A 32 9.94 11.56 -4.16
CA LYS A 32 9.24 10.59 -4.98
C LYS A 32 8.53 11.39 -6.06
N LYS A 33 8.83 11.10 -7.33
CA LYS A 33 8.28 11.84 -8.47
C LYS A 33 6.76 11.85 -8.31
N LYS A 34 6.15 13.03 -8.13
CA LYS A 34 4.70 13.16 -8.14
C LYS A 34 4.24 12.61 -9.48
N ILE A 35 3.44 11.54 -9.44
CA ILE A 35 2.94 10.93 -10.66
C ILE A 35 2.13 11.97 -11.43
N SER A 36 2.27 11.97 -12.75
CA SER A 36 1.58 12.88 -13.65
C SER A 36 0.13 12.44 -13.88
N ASP A 37 -0.74 13.39 -14.21
CA ASP A 37 -2.13 13.11 -14.58
C ASP A 37 -2.22 12.14 -15.77
N GLU A 38 -1.20 12.15 -16.64
CA GLU A 38 -1.05 11.21 -17.76
C GLU A 38 -0.85 9.77 -17.27
N GLU A 39 0.04 9.55 -16.30
CA GLU A 39 0.27 8.23 -15.70
C GLU A 39 -1.01 7.71 -15.02
N ILE A 40 -1.78 8.57 -14.33
CA ILE A 40 -3.09 8.20 -13.73
C ILE A 40 -4.11 7.84 -14.82
N THR A 41 -4.10 8.56 -15.94
CA THR A 41 -4.98 8.30 -17.09
C THR A 41 -4.68 6.94 -17.72
N GLN A 42 -3.39 6.59 -17.84
CA GLN A 42 -2.95 5.30 -18.35
C GLN A 42 -3.36 4.16 -17.42
N ILE A 43 -3.10 4.29 -16.11
CA ILE A 43 -3.56 3.31 -15.09
C ILE A 43 -5.06 3.08 -15.21
N THR A 44 -5.85 4.17 -15.24
CA THR A 44 -7.31 4.12 -15.34
C THR A 44 -7.76 3.40 -16.62
N THR A 45 -7.09 3.67 -17.74
CA THR A 45 -7.41 3.06 -19.04
C THR A 45 -7.12 1.57 -19.05
N THR A 46 -5.98 1.15 -18.50
CA THR A 46 -5.61 -0.27 -18.43
C THR A 46 -6.55 -1.03 -17.49
N ILE A 47 -6.87 -0.48 -16.31
CA ILE A 47 -7.88 -1.05 -15.41
C ILE A 47 -9.21 -1.24 -16.14
N ASN A 48 -9.71 -0.21 -16.84
CA ASN A 48 -10.98 -0.30 -17.55
C ASN A 48 -10.93 -1.36 -18.68
N THR A 49 -9.78 -1.54 -19.33
CA THR A 49 -9.57 -2.57 -20.35
C THR A 49 -9.61 -3.97 -19.73
N LEU A 50 -8.91 -4.19 -18.62
CA LEU A 50 -8.92 -5.46 -17.89
C LEU A 50 -10.30 -5.77 -17.31
N MET A 51 -11.02 -4.77 -16.79
CA MET A 51 -12.41 -4.91 -16.33
C MET A 51 -13.33 -5.38 -17.46
N LYS A 52 -13.21 -4.82 -18.67
CA LYS A 52 -13.97 -5.28 -19.84
C LYS A 52 -13.68 -6.74 -20.15
N LYS A 53 -12.43 -7.18 -20.01
CA LYS A 53 -12.06 -8.59 -20.20
C LYS A 53 -12.69 -9.48 -19.13
N VAL A 54 -12.65 -9.08 -17.86
CA VAL A 54 -13.31 -9.80 -16.76
C VAL A 54 -14.82 -9.94 -17.04
N TYR A 55 -15.51 -8.83 -17.34
CA TYR A 55 -16.95 -8.87 -17.60
C TYR A 55 -17.31 -9.63 -18.88
N GLY A 56 -16.46 -9.55 -19.91
CA GLY A 56 -16.60 -10.32 -21.13
C GLY A 56 -16.18 -11.78 -20.99
N SER A 57 -15.76 -12.24 -19.81
CA SER A 57 -15.19 -13.57 -19.58
C SER A 57 -14.05 -13.90 -20.56
N ALA A 58 -13.30 -12.89 -20.99
CA ALA A 58 -12.19 -13.04 -21.92
C ALA A 58 -10.95 -13.58 -21.20
N LEU A 59 -10.17 -14.40 -21.91
CA LEU A 59 -8.88 -14.87 -21.41
C LEU A 59 -7.91 -13.70 -21.27
N PHE A 60 -7.22 -13.64 -20.14
CA PHE A 60 -6.06 -12.76 -19.98
C PHE A 60 -4.85 -13.42 -20.62
N SER A 61 -4.20 -12.65 -21.49
CA SER A 61 -2.87 -12.95 -21.99
C SER A 61 -1.82 -12.82 -20.88
N PRO A 62 -0.59 -13.33 -21.09
CA PRO A 62 0.53 -13.04 -20.19
C PRO A 62 0.71 -11.53 -19.95
N LYS A 63 0.53 -10.71 -20.99
CA LYS A 63 0.63 -9.25 -20.88
C LYS A 63 -0.45 -8.66 -19.98
N ASP A 64 -1.69 -9.14 -20.06
CA ASP A 64 -2.77 -8.66 -19.19
C ASP A 64 -2.48 -8.96 -17.70
N ASN A 65 -1.81 -10.09 -17.40
CA ASN A 65 -1.40 -10.40 -16.03
C ASN A 65 -0.24 -9.51 -15.55
N GLU A 66 0.75 -9.25 -16.43
CA GLU A 66 1.83 -8.29 -16.15
C GLU A 66 1.26 -6.90 -15.87
N ASP A 67 0.36 -6.42 -16.73
CA ASP A 67 -0.30 -5.12 -16.59
C ASP A 67 -1.06 -5.00 -15.26
N LEU A 68 -1.74 -6.07 -14.81
CA LEU A 68 -2.45 -6.07 -13.53
C LEU A 68 -1.50 -5.89 -12.33
N ILE A 69 -0.34 -6.55 -12.37
CA ILE A 69 0.71 -6.44 -11.35
C ILE A 69 1.30 -5.04 -11.36
N ASP A 70 1.69 -4.55 -12.54
CA ASP A 70 2.31 -3.24 -12.73
C ASP A 70 1.39 -2.12 -12.24
N ILE A 71 0.09 -2.19 -12.55
CA ILE A 71 -0.90 -1.23 -12.09
C ILE A 71 -0.98 -1.20 -10.56
N LYS A 72 -1.00 -2.36 -9.90
CA LYS A 72 -1.06 -2.40 -8.44
C LYS A 72 0.18 -1.74 -7.84
N LEU A 73 1.37 -2.09 -8.34
CA LEU A 73 2.63 -1.49 -7.89
C LEU A 73 2.63 0.03 -8.10
N GLN A 74 2.14 0.51 -9.24
CA GLN A 74 2.01 1.93 -9.52
C GLN A 74 1.01 2.60 -8.56
N LEU A 75 -0.15 2.00 -8.31
CA LEU A 75 -1.14 2.53 -7.35
C LEU A 75 -0.56 2.61 -5.94
N ASP A 76 0.15 1.57 -5.49
CA ASP A 76 0.82 1.52 -4.18
C ASP A 76 1.87 2.63 -4.09
N ASP A 77 2.64 2.83 -5.17
CA ASP A 77 3.65 3.86 -5.26
C ASP A 77 3.05 5.27 -5.13
N VAL A 78 1.94 5.53 -5.82
CA VAL A 78 1.27 6.82 -5.85
C VAL A 78 0.56 7.13 -4.54
N LEU A 79 -0.05 6.13 -3.92
CA LEU A 79 -0.73 6.27 -2.64
C LEU A 79 0.23 6.80 -1.56
N LEU A 80 1.46 6.27 -1.53
CA LEU A 80 2.51 6.76 -0.62
C LEU A 80 2.88 8.23 -0.86
N GLY A 81 2.76 8.72 -2.10
CA GLY A 81 3.05 10.11 -2.46
C GLY A 81 1.86 11.07 -2.29
N ASN A 82 0.63 10.55 -2.32
CA ASN A 82 -0.61 11.33 -2.24
C ASN A 82 -1.64 10.58 -1.36
N PRO A 83 -1.43 10.48 -0.04
CA PRO A 83 -2.36 9.80 0.85
C PRO A 83 -3.73 10.48 0.82
N ASN A 84 -4.80 9.69 0.89
CA ASN A 84 -6.20 10.12 0.94
C ASN A 84 -6.78 10.78 -0.33
N ALA A 85 -6.14 10.62 -1.49
CA ALA A 85 -6.78 11.00 -2.76
C ALA A 85 -7.97 10.05 -3.05
N MET A 86 -9.19 10.51 -2.75
CA MET A 86 -10.43 9.73 -2.81
C MET A 86 -10.64 9.01 -4.15
N ASP A 87 -10.11 9.55 -5.24
CA ASP A 87 -10.18 8.97 -6.58
C ASP A 87 -9.51 7.59 -6.69
N PHE A 88 -8.51 7.30 -5.83
CA PHE A 88 -7.85 6.00 -5.82
C PHE A 88 -8.70 4.89 -5.21
N ALA A 89 -9.69 5.20 -4.38
CA ALA A 89 -10.60 4.19 -3.83
C ALA A 89 -11.30 3.39 -4.94
N GLN A 90 -11.72 4.06 -6.02
CA GLN A 90 -12.29 3.38 -7.18
C GLN A 90 -11.27 2.48 -7.88
N LEU A 91 -10.03 2.96 -8.04
CA LEU A 91 -8.97 2.22 -8.74
C LEU A 91 -8.61 0.95 -7.98
N TYR A 92 -8.35 1.05 -6.66
CA TYR A 92 -8.10 -0.11 -5.80
C TYR A 92 -9.28 -1.09 -5.80
N TYR A 93 -10.51 -0.61 -5.68
CA TYR A 93 -11.69 -1.49 -5.73
C TYR A 93 -11.78 -2.27 -7.04
N LYS A 94 -11.59 -1.61 -8.19
CA LYS A 94 -11.60 -2.27 -9.50
C LYS A 94 -10.45 -3.27 -9.64
N THR A 95 -9.24 -2.89 -9.22
CA THR A 95 -8.07 -3.76 -9.25
C THR A 95 -8.30 -5.02 -8.38
N GLY A 96 -8.83 -4.86 -7.17
CA GLY A 96 -9.19 -5.98 -6.29
C GLY A 96 -10.27 -6.89 -6.90
N PHE A 97 -11.26 -6.31 -7.59
CA PHE A 97 -12.25 -7.08 -8.33
C PHE A 97 -11.62 -7.90 -9.45
N ILE A 98 -10.65 -7.34 -10.18
CA ILE A 98 -9.92 -8.07 -11.22
C ILE A 98 -9.14 -9.22 -10.58
N TYR A 99 -8.35 -8.98 -9.54
CA TYR A 99 -7.60 -10.04 -8.84
C TYR A 99 -8.53 -11.17 -8.37
N ARG A 100 -9.68 -10.83 -7.80
CA ARG A 100 -10.67 -11.82 -7.35
C ARG A 100 -11.19 -12.66 -8.52
N ALA A 101 -11.56 -12.02 -9.63
CA ALA A 101 -12.04 -12.73 -10.82
C ALA A 101 -10.97 -13.62 -11.46
N ARG A 102 -9.70 -13.37 -11.15
CA ARG A 102 -8.53 -14.13 -11.58
C ARG A 102 -8.07 -15.16 -10.53
N GLU A 103 -8.84 -15.33 -9.46
CA GLU A 103 -8.58 -16.25 -8.33
C GLU A 103 -7.31 -15.94 -7.52
N TYR A 104 -6.75 -14.75 -7.67
CA TYR A 104 -5.67 -14.21 -6.85
C TYR A 104 -6.27 -13.63 -5.58
N LYS A 105 -6.50 -14.49 -4.59
CA LYS A 105 -7.31 -14.17 -3.42
C LYS A 105 -6.62 -13.15 -2.52
N GLU A 106 -5.33 -13.34 -2.27
CA GLU A 106 -4.54 -12.52 -1.35
C GLU A 106 -4.44 -11.08 -1.85
N GLU A 107 -4.11 -10.89 -3.12
CA GLU A 107 -3.99 -9.58 -3.77
C GLU A 107 -5.34 -8.87 -3.84
N ALA A 108 -6.42 -9.61 -4.08
CA ALA A 108 -7.77 -9.06 -4.03
C ALA A 108 -8.13 -8.54 -2.64
N ILE A 109 -7.83 -9.32 -1.58
CA ILE A 109 -8.04 -8.90 -0.19
C ILE A 109 -7.23 -7.63 0.10
N GLU A 110 -5.95 -7.62 -0.27
CA GLU A 110 -5.08 -6.46 -0.07
C GLU A 110 -5.65 -5.20 -0.72
N CYS A 111 -6.08 -5.28 -1.99
CA CYS A 111 -6.69 -4.13 -2.67
C CYS A 111 -7.97 -3.64 -1.96
N PHE A 112 -8.84 -4.54 -1.52
CA PHE A 112 -10.06 -4.13 -0.81
C PHE A 112 -9.76 -3.57 0.58
N GLN A 113 -8.77 -4.13 1.29
CA GLN A 113 -8.35 -3.64 2.60
C GLN A 113 -7.73 -2.23 2.47
N THR A 114 -6.93 -1.99 1.43
CA THR A 114 -6.43 -0.64 1.12
C THR A 114 -7.57 0.37 0.93
N VAL A 115 -8.72 -0.04 0.37
CA VAL A 115 -9.89 0.84 0.27
C VAL A 115 -10.40 1.25 1.65
N LEU A 116 -10.50 0.31 2.59
CA LEU A 116 -11.00 0.56 3.94
C LEU A 116 -10.02 1.41 4.76
N ASP A 117 -8.74 1.07 4.67
CA ASP A 117 -7.69 1.66 5.51
C ASP A 117 -7.37 3.10 5.10
N ASN A 118 -7.50 3.44 3.81
CA ASN A 118 -7.09 4.75 3.27
C ASN A 118 -8.25 5.61 2.80
N PHE A 119 -9.43 5.02 2.52
CA PHE A 119 -10.58 5.75 1.99
C PHE A 119 -11.89 5.32 2.67
N PRO A 120 -11.98 5.38 4.01
CA PRO A 120 -13.13 4.88 4.76
C PRO A 120 -14.46 5.56 4.37
N ASP A 121 -14.41 6.85 4.01
CA ASP A 121 -15.59 7.64 3.61
C ASP A 121 -15.97 7.47 2.13
N SER A 122 -15.19 6.70 1.37
CA SER A 122 -15.44 6.48 -0.05
C SER A 122 -16.72 5.65 -0.27
N PRO A 123 -17.51 5.91 -1.32
CA PRO A 123 -18.60 5.01 -1.71
C PRO A 123 -18.11 3.59 -2.10
N TYR A 124 -16.80 3.39 -2.25
CA TYR A 124 -16.20 2.07 -2.48
C TYR A 124 -15.89 1.31 -1.19
N SER A 125 -15.86 1.97 -0.04
CA SER A 125 -15.59 1.34 1.27
C SER A 125 -16.64 0.27 1.60
N ALA A 126 -17.94 0.63 1.56
CA ALA A 126 -19.02 -0.34 1.79
C ALA A 126 -19.01 -1.52 0.79
N LYS A 127 -18.60 -1.26 -0.46
CA LYS A 127 -18.47 -2.31 -1.48
C LYS A 127 -17.29 -3.24 -1.18
N ALA A 128 -16.14 -2.68 -0.79
CA ALA A 128 -14.96 -3.44 -0.39
C ALA A 128 -15.26 -4.35 0.82
N VAL A 129 -15.99 -3.86 1.84
CA VAL A 129 -16.47 -4.69 2.96
C VAL A 129 -17.29 -5.87 2.45
N SER A 130 -18.23 -5.64 1.53
CA SER A 130 -19.05 -6.70 0.95
C SER A 130 -18.20 -7.76 0.24
N GLU A 131 -17.22 -7.34 -0.56
CA GLU A 131 -16.33 -8.25 -1.27
C GLU A 131 -15.45 -9.06 -0.32
N LEU A 132 -14.88 -8.43 0.71
CA LEU A 132 -14.08 -9.09 1.75
C LEU A 132 -14.91 -10.13 2.53
N LYS A 133 -16.14 -9.78 2.93
CA LYS A 133 -17.07 -10.73 3.56
C LYS A 133 -17.37 -11.94 2.67
N LYS A 134 -17.64 -11.73 1.37
CA LYS A 134 -17.83 -12.82 0.39
C LYS A 134 -16.60 -13.70 0.24
N MET A 135 -15.40 -13.16 0.47
CA MET A 135 -14.14 -13.89 0.41
C MET A 135 -13.77 -14.61 1.72
N GLY A 136 -14.62 -14.49 2.75
CA GLY A 136 -14.44 -15.10 4.07
C GLY A 136 -13.51 -14.32 4.99
N VAL A 137 -13.21 -13.06 4.68
CA VAL A 137 -12.44 -12.18 5.57
C VAL A 137 -13.36 -11.68 6.68
N LYS A 138 -12.96 -11.91 7.93
CA LYS A 138 -13.64 -11.33 9.09
C LYS A 138 -13.27 -9.85 9.15
N ILE A 139 -14.29 -8.99 9.04
CA ILE A 139 -14.13 -7.55 9.21
C ILE A 139 -14.69 -7.22 10.58
N THR A 140 -13.82 -6.90 11.52
CA THR A 140 -14.23 -6.30 12.79
C THR A 140 -14.48 -4.81 12.52
N SER A 141 -15.74 -4.41 12.37
CA SER A 141 -16.07 -2.99 12.45
C SER A 141 -16.00 -2.56 13.93
N PRO A 142 -15.52 -1.35 14.25
CA PRO A 142 -15.56 -0.82 15.61
C PRO A 142 -16.95 -0.90 16.25
N ASP A 143 -18.01 -0.86 15.44
CA ASP A 143 -19.40 -0.92 15.90
C ASP A 143 -19.83 -2.30 16.44
N GLU A 144 -19.18 -3.39 16.04
CA GLU A 144 -19.53 -4.75 16.50
C GLU A 144 -19.03 -5.04 17.93
N GLU A 145 -18.00 -4.35 18.41
CA GLU A 145 -17.52 -4.44 19.81
C GLU A 145 -18.51 -3.83 20.83
N SER A 146 -19.43 -2.97 20.38
CA SER A 146 -20.36 -2.24 21.25
C SER A 146 -21.65 -3.00 21.60
N LEU A 147 -21.85 -4.20 21.03
CA LEU A 147 -23.07 -5.02 21.20
C LEU A 147 -22.86 -6.27 22.07
N GLU A 148 -21.64 -6.47 22.60
CA GLU A 148 -21.30 -7.62 23.46
C GLU A 148 -21.07 -7.25 24.95
N GLU A 149 -21.53 -6.07 25.41
CA GLU A 149 -21.54 -5.68 26.83
C GLU A 149 -22.93 -5.74 27.49
#